data_AF-A0A645GQ14-F1
#
_entry.id   AF-A0A645GQ14-F1
#
_cell.length_a   1.000
_cell.length_b   1.000
_cell.length_c   1.000
_cell.angle_alpha   90.00
_cell.angle_beta   90.00
_cell.angle_gamma   90.00
#
_symmetry.space_group_name_H-M   'P 1'
#
loop_
_entity.id
_entity.type
_entity.pdbx_description
1 polymer ?
#
loop_
_entity_poly.entity_id
_entity_poly.type
_entity_poly.pdbx_seq_one_letter_code
_entity_poly.pdbx_strand_id
1 'polypeptide(L)'
;MLDEAIHDHVDALKAVKTQSADLLNIKLMKSCGLYKAEKINAVAEAAGINCMVGCMLEARIAITAAASLVAAKRNITEADLDTFMYCQESELIKGGFERDCDILTLLDKPGLGIEVNM
;
A
#
# COMPACT_ATOMS: atom_id res chain seq x y z
N MET A 1 13.03 -8.57 5.15
CA MET A 1 12.15 -7.44 4.79
C MET A 1 12.44 -6.28 5.72
N LEU A 2 12.50 -5.03 5.24
CA LEU A 2 12.57 -3.83 6.10
C LEU A 2 11.25 -3.05 6.08
N ASP A 3 10.72 -2.77 7.27
CA ASP A 3 9.54 -1.94 7.48
C ASP A 3 9.92 -0.63 8.18
N GLU A 4 10.20 -0.65 9.48
CA GLU A 4 10.41 0.56 10.31
C GLU A 4 11.57 1.44 9.82
N ALA A 5 12.51 0.88 9.08
CA ALA A 5 13.64 1.62 8.51
C ALA A 5 13.29 2.39 7.22
N ILE A 6 12.11 2.17 6.62
CA ILE A 6 11.73 2.70 5.31
C ILE A 6 10.57 3.67 5.45
N HIS A 7 10.87 4.97 5.39
CA HIS A 7 9.86 6.03 5.35
C HIS A 7 9.81 6.70 3.99
N ASP A 8 10.94 6.84 3.30
CA ASP A 8 10.97 7.40 1.95
C ASP A 8 11.98 6.71 1.01
N HIS A 9 12.07 7.25 -0.20
CA HIS A 9 12.96 6.75 -1.25
C HIS A 9 14.46 6.92 -0.94
N VAL A 10 14.83 7.84 -0.04
CA VAL A 10 16.22 8.00 0.44
C VAL A 10 16.57 6.84 1.36
N ASP A 11 15.65 6.45 2.25
CA ASP A 11 15.81 5.25 3.08
C ASP A 11 15.91 3.98 2.22
N ALA A 12 15.05 3.85 1.21
CA ALA A 12 15.08 2.75 0.27
C ALA A 12 16.43 2.68 -0.48
N LEU A 13 16.93 3.83 -0.96
CA LEU A 13 18.22 3.89 -1.64
C LEU A 13 19.37 3.50 -0.71
N LYS A 14 19.29 3.90 0.57
CA LYS A 14 20.27 3.48 1.58
C LYS A 14 20.23 1.97 1.77
N ALA A 15 19.04 1.39 1.96
CA ALA A 15 18.87 -0.06 2.11
C ALA A 15 19.41 -0.86 0.91
N VAL A 16 19.17 -0.37 -0.31
CA VAL A 16 19.74 -0.94 -1.55
C VAL A 16 21.27 -0.89 -1.52
N LYS A 17 21.85 0.29 -1.24
CA LYS A 17 23.31 0.47 -1.23
C LYS A 17 24.01 -0.40 -0.20
N THR A 18 23.38 -0.62 0.95
CA THR A 18 23.93 -1.44 2.03
C THR A 18 23.47 -2.89 1.96
N GLN A 19 22.72 -3.27 0.92
CA GLN A 19 22.17 -4.62 0.72
C GLN A 19 21.50 -5.17 1.98
N SER A 20 20.74 -4.33 2.68
CA SER A 20 20.23 -4.63 4.03
C SER A 20 18.87 -5.34 4.04
N ALA A 21 18.28 -5.60 2.87
CA ALA A 21 17.01 -6.29 2.75
C ALA A 21 16.82 -6.91 1.36
N ASP A 22 16.10 -8.03 1.32
CA ASP A 22 15.63 -8.66 0.08
C ASP A 22 14.22 -8.19 -0.33
N LEU A 23 13.55 -7.41 0.53
CA LEU A 23 12.18 -6.94 0.34
C LEU A 23 11.93 -5.67 1.18
N LEU A 24 11.21 -4.69 0.65
CA LEU A 24 10.84 -3.46 1.38
C LEU A 24 9.34 -3.40 1.63
N ASN A 25 8.93 -3.01 2.84
CA ASN A 25 7.53 -2.78 3.18
C ASN A 25 7.17 -1.28 3.09
N ILE A 26 6.33 -0.97 2.12
CA ILE A 26 5.80 0.37 1.86
C ILE A 26 4.49 0.51 2.64
N LYS A 27 4.39 1.52 3.51
CA LYS A 27 3.12 1.92 4.15
C LYS A 27 2.83 3.36 3.80
N LEU A 28 1.63 3.65 3.31
CA LEU A 28 1.25 5.01 2.88
C LEU A 28 1.40 6.02 4.01
N MET A 29 1.16 5.61 5.26
CA MET A 29 1.31 6.49 6.43
C MET A 29 2.77 6.81 6.77
N LYS A 30 3.71 5.89 6.49
CA LYS A 30 5.16 6.19 6.63
C LYS A 30 5.65 7.07 5.49
N SER A 31 5.17 6.79 4.27
CA SER A 31 5.60 7.49 3.06
C SER A 31 4.88 8.81 2.80
N CYS A 32 3.93 9.22 3.63
CA CYS A 32 3.09 10.38 3.39
C CYS A 32 2.32 10.31 2.04
N GLY A 33 1.78 9.14 1.71
CA GLY A 33 0.87 8.92 0.58
C GLY A 33 1.51 8.29 -0.65
N LEU A 34 0.68 8.18 -1.71
CA LEU A 34 0.95 7.41 -2.93
C LEU A 34 2.17 7.91 -3.70
N TYR A 35 2.33 9.22 -3.83
CA TYR A 35 3.39 9.79 -4.66
C TYR A 35 4.80 9.42 -4.18
N LYS A 36 5.04 9.45 -2.86
CA LYS A 36 6.32 9.04 -2.27
C LYS A 36 6.44 7.53 -2.17
N ALA A 37 5.34 6.80 -1.96
CA ALA A 37 5.30 5.35 -2.01
C ALA A 37 5.78 4.82 -3.38
N GLU A 38 5.33 5.43 -4.48
CA GLU A 38 5.79 5.09 -5.83
C GLU A 38 7.30 5.31 -6.00
N LYS A 39 7.87 6.36 -5.39
CA LYS A 39 9.33 6.58 -5.42
C LYS A 39 10.10 5.49 -4.68
N ILE A 40 9.56 4.99 -3.56
CA ILE A 40 10.16 3.84 -2.84
C ILE A 40 10.15 2.62 -3.76
N ASN A 41 9.00 2.30 -4.36
CA ASN A 41 8.88 1.19 -5.30
C ASN A 41 9.85 1.34 -6.48
N ALA A 42 9.97 2.54 -7.07
CA ALA A 42 10.86 2.76 -8.22
C ALA A 42 12.33 2.53 -7.88
N VAL A 43 12.78 2.92 -6.68
CA VAL A 43 14.14 2.63 -6.20
C VAL A 43 14.36 1.13 -6.00
N ALA A 44 13.39 0.45 -5.39
CA ALA A 44 13.47 -0.99 -5.15
C ALA A 44 13.46 -1.78 -6.47
N GLU A 45 12.52 -1.47 -7.37
CA GLU A 45 12.38 -2.10 -8.69
C GLU A 45 13.65 -1.96 -9.53
N ALA A 46 14.25 -0.76 -9.55
CA ALA A 46 15.51 -0.53 -10.26
C ALA A 46 16.69 -1.34 -9.68
N ALA A 47 16.61 -1.73 -8.41
CA ALA A 47 17.59 -2.58 -7.75
C ALA A 47 17.26 -4.08 -7.81
N GLY A 48 16.16 -4.47 -8.46
CA GLY A 48 15.68 -5.85 -8.49
C GLY A 48 15.16 -6.35 -7.13
N ILE A 49 14.73 -5.42 -6.27
CA ILE A 49 14.14 -5.72 -4.96
C ILE A 49 12.63 -5.51 -5.05
N ASN A 50 11.89 -6.56 -4.73
CA ASN A 50 10.44 -6.49 -4.69
C ASN A 50 9.95 -5.65 -3.52
N CYS A 51 8.68 -5.25 -3.56
CA CYS A 51 8.03 -4.55 -2.48
C CYS A 51 6.80 -5.30 -1.98
N MET A 52 6.51 -5.06 -0.72
CA MET A 52 5.24 -5.34 -0.08
C MET A 52 4.56 -4.00 0.21
N VAL A 53 3.23 -3.95 0.15
CA VAL A 53 2.47 -2.83 0.70
C VAL A 53 1.72 -3.29 1.94
N GLY A 54 2.03 -2.65 3.07
CA GLY A 54 1.32 -2.82 4.33
C GLY A 54 0.43 -1.63 4.66
N CYS A 55 -0.26 -1.74 5.79
CA CYS A 55 -1.06 -0.66 6.36
C CYS A 55 -0.76 -0.47 7.86
N MET A 56 -1.23 0.65 8.42
CA MET A 56 -1.48 0.79 9.85
C MET A 56 -2.89 0.29 10.18
N LEU A 57 -3.38 0.53 11.41
CA LEU A 57 -4.80 0.31 11.73
C LEU A 57 -5.66 1.34 10.99
N GLU A 58 -6.18 0.94 9.84
CA GLU A 58 -6.71 1.83 8.81
C GLU A 58 -8.11 1.40 8.34
N ALA A 59 -8.94 2.40 8.04
CA ALA A 59 -10.25 2.16 7.44
C ALA A 59 -10.13 1.82 5.95
N ARG A 60 -11.22 1.30 5.37
CA ARG A 60 -11.33 0.94 3.94
C ARG A 60 -10.84 2.02 2.99
N ILE A 61 -11.00 3.30 3.31
CA ILE A 61 -10.51 4.39 2.46
C ILE A 61 -9.01 4.27 2.21
N ALA A 62 -8.24 4.13 3.29
CA ALA A 62 -6.78 4.05 3.20
C ALA A 62 -6.32 2.69 2.65
N ILE A 63 -7.02 1.61 3.01
CA ILE A 63 -6.78 0.28 2.43
C ILE A 63 -7.03 0.26 0.92
N THR A 64 -8.07 0.94 0.44
CA THR A 64 -8.35 1.05 -1.00
C THR A 64 -7.21 1.77 -1.69
N ALA A 65 -6.70 2.87 -1.13
CA ALA A 65 -5.56 3.58 -1.69
C ALA A 65 -4.30 2.69 -1.76
N ALA A 66 -4.03 1.91 -0.70
CA ALA A 66 -2.91 1.00 -0.65
C ALA A 66 -3.06 -0.16 -1.65
N ALA A 67 -4.26 -0.75 -1.76
CA ALA A 67 -4.60 -1.78 -2.75
C ALA A 67 -4.45 -1.27 -4.19
N SER A 68 -4.82 -0.02 -4.46
CA SER A 68 -4.60 0.62 -5.76
C SER A 68 -3.11 0.70 -6.12
N LEU A 69 -2.23 0.96 -5.15
CA LEU A 69 -0.78 0.93 -5.38
C LEU A 69 -0.29 -0.48 -5.71
N VAL A 70 -0.74 -1.49 -4.96
CA VAL A 70 -0.43 -2.91 -5.20
C VAL A 70 -0.84 -3.30 -6.63
N ALA A 71 -2.09 -3.05 -7.00
CA ALA A 71 -2.62 -3.42 -8.32
C ALA A 71 -1.93 -2.68 -9.48
N ALA A 72 -1.44 -1.46 -9.24
CA ALA A 72 -0.83 -0.64 -10.28
C ALA A 72 0.64 -0.99 -10.58
N LYS A 73 1.34 -1.70 -9.69
CA LYS A 73 2.81 -1.87 -9.76
C LYS A 73 3.21 -3.34 -9.70
N ARG A 74 3.77 -3.84 -10.81
CA ARG A 74 4.24 -5.23 -10.94
C ARG A 74 5.30 -5.64 -9.92
N ASN A 75 6.16 -4.71 -9.49
CA ASN A 75 7.21 -4.97 -8.51
C ASN A 75 6.67 -5.14 -7.07
N ILE A 76 5.40 -4.81 -6.84
CA ILE A 76 4.73 -5.04 -5.57
C ILE A 76 4.07 -6.42 -5.64
N THR A 77 4.65 -7.39 -4.96
CA THR A 77 4.25 -8.80 -5.05
C THR A 77 3.52 -9.31 -3.81
N GLU A 78 3.52 -8.54 -2.73
CA GLU A 78 2.91 -8.90 -1.46
C GLU A 78 2.06 -7.74 -0.91
N ALA A 79 0.98 -8.07 -0.20
CA ALA A 79 0.07 -7.10 0.39
C ALA A 79 -0.38 -7.56 1.78
N ASP A 80 -0.28 -6.67 2.77
CA ASP A 80 -0.84 -6.83 4.12
C ASP A 80 -1.81 -5.67 4.37
N LEU A 81 -3.04 -5.91 3.96
CA LEU A 81 -4.10 -4.91 3.82
C LEU A 81 -5.35 -5.34 4.60
N ASP A 82 -5.15 -5.92 5.77
CA ASP A 82 -6.16 -6.68 6.49
C ASP A 82 -6.89 -5.83 7.58
N THR A 83 -6.37 -4.63 7.88
CA THR A 83 -6.75 -3.91 9.10
C THR A 83 -8.17 -3.33 9.08
N PHE A 84 -8.77 -3.16 7.91
CA PHE A 84 -10.19 -2.79 7.78
C PHE A 84 -11.12 -3.82 8.44
N MET A 85 -10.67 -5.07 8.65
CA MET A 85 -11.43 -6.09 9.35
C MET A 85 -11.54 -5.86 10.86
N TYR A 86 -10.61 -5.10 11.44
CA TYR A 86 -10.56 -4.82 12.88
C TYR A 86 -11.14 -3.44 13.23
N CYS A 87 -11.60 -2.68 12.22
CA CYS A 87 -12.25 -1.39 12.40
C CYS A 87 -13.74 -1.50 12.08
N GLN A 88 -14.59 -0.90 12.93
CA GLN A 88 -15.99 -0.72 12.57
C GLN A 88 -16.09 0.31 11.44
N GLU A 89 -16.58 -0.13 10.29
CA GLU A 89 -16.76 0.72 9.13
C GLU A 89 -17.92 1.70 9.32
N SER A 90 -17.72 2.96 8.91
CA SER A 90 -18.78 3.96 8.91
C SER A 90 -19.79 3.64 7.82
N GLU A 91 -21.08 3.65 8.15
CA GLU A 91 -22.17 3.50 7.17
C GLU A 91 -22.18 4.62 6.09
N LEU A 92 -21.49 5.72 6.35
CA LEU A 92 -21.33 6.85 5.43
C LEU A 92 -20.37 6.53 4.29
N ILE A 93 -19.49 5.53 4.43
CA ILE A 93 -18.46 5.17 3.45
C ILE A 93 -18.91 3.91 2.72
N LYS A 94 -19.03 3.99 1.38
CA LYS A 94 -19.32 2.85 0.51
C LYS A 94 -18.31 2.76 -0.64
N GLY A 95 -18.23 1.60 -1.29
CA GLY A 95 -17.36 1.37 -2.45
C GLY A 95 -15.94 0.95 -2.08
N GLY A 96 -14.94 1.44 -2.82
CA GLY A 96 -13.52 1.12 -2.61
C GLY A 96 -13.08 -0.19 -3.26
N PHE A 97 -13.43 -1.30 -2.63
CA PHE A 97 -13.15 -2.65 -3.12
C PHE A 97 -14.24 -3.64 -2.70
N GLU A 98 -14.41 -4.69 -3.49
CA GLU A 98 -15.13 -5.90 -3.11
C GLU A 98 -14.15 -6.87 -2.46
N ARG A 99 -14.64 -7.67 -1.50
CA ARG A 99 -13.85 -8.67 -0.81
C ARG A 99 -14.52 -10.02 -0.95
N ASP A 100 -13.76 -11.01 -1.41
CA ASP A 100 -14.10 -12.43 -1.34
C ASP A 100 -12.96 -13.17 -0.62
N CYS A 101 -13.22 -13.64 0.60
CA CYS A 101 -12.19 -14.20 1.49
C CYS A 101 -10.93 -13.31 1.63
N ASP A 102 -9.82 -13.72 1.03
CA ASP A 102 -8.51 -13.06 0.99
C ASP A 102 -8.27 -12.26 -0.30
N ILE A 103 -9.23 -12.26 -1.23
CA ILE A 103 -9.16 -11.52 -2.48
C ILE A 103 -9.85 -10.15 -2.32
N LEU A 104 -9.09 -9.09 -2.56
CA LEU A 104 -9.62 -7.73 -2.68
C LEU A 104 -9.67 -7.34 -4.17
N THR A 105 -10.87 -7.03 -4.67
CA THR A 105 -11.09 -6.60 -6.05
C THR A 105 -11.42 -5.11 -6.07
N LEU A 106 -10.55 -4.30 -6.66
CA LEU A 106 -10.80 -2.87 -6.84
C LEU A 106 -11.95 -2.63 -7.82
N LEU A 107 -12.77 -1.62 -7.54
CA LEU A 107 -13.89 -1.25 -8.40
C LEU A 107 -13.41 -0.55 -9.67
N ASP A 108 -14.05 -0.81 -10.80
CA ASP A 108 -13.87 -0.06 -12.05
C ASP A 108 -14.63 1.29 -12.00
N LYS A 109 -14.18 2.18 -11.10
CA LYS A 109 -14.72 3.52 -10.88
C LYS A 109 -13.58 4.53 -10.77
N PRO A 110 -13.78 5.80 -11.18
CA PRO A 110 -12.75 6.84 -11.05
C PRO A 110 -12.25 7.05 -9.60
N GLY A 111 -10.97 7.38 -9.47
CA GLY A 111 -10.34 7.65 -8.18
C GLY A 111 -10.22 6.38 -7.33
N LEU A 112 -10.68 6.45 -6.09
CA LEU A 112 -10.73 5.28 -5.19
C LEU A 112 -12.06 4.52 -5.29
N GLY A 113 -13.00 4.93 -6.15
CA GLY A 113 -14.32 4.29 -6.21
C GLY A 113 -15.11 4.36 -4.90
N ILE A 114 -14.81 5.32 -4.04
CA ILE A 114 -15.47 5.54 -2.74
C ILE A 114 -16.58 6.56 -2.89
N GLU A 115 -17.71 6.27 -2.28
CA GLU A 115 -18.87 7.15 -2.18
C GLU A 115 -19.06 7.53 -0.71
N VAL A 116 -19.18 8.85 -0.45
CA VAL A 116 -19.44 9.39 0.89
C VAL A 116 -20.88 9.89 0.92
N ASN A 117 -21.73 9.22 1.68
CA ASN A 117 -23.09 9.69 1.94
C ASN A 117 -23.02 10.69 3.09
N MET A 118 -23.20 11.97 2.77
CA MET A 118 -23.28 13.06 3.77
C MET A 118 -24.72 13.28 4.22
#